data_AF-A0A0N5BWP2-F1
#
_entry.id   AF-A0A0N5BWP2-F1
#
_cell.length_a   1.000
_cell.length_b   1.000
_cell.length_c   1.000
_cell.angle_alpha   90.00
_cell.angle_beta   90.00
_cell.angle_gamma   90.00
#
_symmetry.space_group_name_H-M   'P 1'
#
loop_
_entity.id
_entity.type
_entity.pdbx_description
1 polymer ?
#
loop_
_entity_poly.entity_id
_entity_poly.type
_entity_poly.pdbx_seq_one_letter_code
_entity_poly.pdbx_strand_id
1 'polypeptide(L)'
;MKRRYFNLDHSVIDYPYKTNNDDGFVKSVCFDDRFILTFNCQNVSAKEMKVNIIGNQVRIKIIRKDKNKGHLISKSSYKIYKLPDNVDSRSIKYTFNDHGDLIITGEKES
;
A
#
# COMPACT_ATOMS: atom_id res chain seq x y z
N MET A 1 23.40 -17.17 2.50
CA MET A 1 22.00 -17.00 2.03
C MET A 1 21.65 -15.51 2.10
N LYS A 2 21.86 -14.75 1.01
CA LYS A 2 21.67 -13.28 1.02
C LYS A 2 20.18 -12.97 0.97
N ARG A 3 19.62 -12.43 2.06
CA ARG A 3 18.30 -11.79 2.05
C ARG A 3 18.35 -10.70 0.98
N ARG A 4 17.62 -10.88 -0.12
CA ARG A 4 17.44 -9.85 -1.14
C ARG A 4 16.64 -8.73 -0.48
N TYR A 5 17.33 -7.77 0.13
CA TYR A 5 16.77 -6.46 0.34
C TYR A 5 16.32 -5.98 -1.04
N PHE A 6 15.02 -5.71 -1.19
CA PHE A 6 14.47 -5.09 -2.38
C PHE A 6 15.10 -3.70 -2.51
N ASN A 7 16.28 -3.63 -3.11
CA ASN A 7 16.89 -2.40 -3.57
C ASN A 7 16.16 -2.01 -4.86
N LEU A 8 15.29 -1.03 -4.73
CA LEU A 8 14.80 -0.18 -5.79
C LEU A 8 14.54 1.16 -5.08
N ASP A 9 15.05 2.26 -5.64
CA ASP A 9 14.77 3.64 -5.27
C ASP A 9 13.27 3.95 -5.48
N HIS A 10 12.40 3.29 -4.73
CA HIS A 10 10.99 3.64 -4.68
C HIS A 10 10.86 4.84 -3.78
N SER A 11 10.40 5.95 -4.35
CA SER A 11 10.07 7.15 -3.58
C SER A 11 9.16 6.80 -2.42
N VAL A 12 9.61 7.10 -1.21
CA VAL A 12 8.78 7.02 -0.01
C VAL A 12 7.88 8.25 0.00
N ILE A 13 6.59 8.03 0.16
CA ILE A 13 5.59 9.09 0.23
C ILE A 13 5.39 9.41 1.72
N ASP A 14 5.79 10.62 2.10
CA ASP A 14 5.62 11.12 3.47
C ASP A 14 4.18 11.54 3.77
N TYR A 15 3.79 11.41 5.03
CA TYR A 15 2.55 11.98 5.55
C TYR A 15 2.72 13.50 5.79
N PRO A 16 1.71 14.35 5.50
CA PRO A 16 0.40 14.03 4.94
C PRO A 16 0.46 13.71 3.44
N TYR A 17 -0.24 12.65 3.04
CA TYR A 17 -0.24 12.22 1.65
C TYR A 17 -1.02 13.19 0.78
N LYS A 18 -0.46 13.59 -0.35
CA LYS A 18 -1.18 14.37 -1.37
C LYS A 18 -2.18 13.45 -2.06
N THR A 19 -3.47 13.76 -1.97
CA THR A 19 -4.53 13.07 -2.72
C THR A 19 -4.35 13.34 -4.21
N ASN A 20 -3.84 12.36 -4.96
CA ASN A 20 -3.79 12.41 -6.42
C ASN A 20 -4.64 11.28 -7.01
N ASN A 21 -5.66 11.67 -7.78
CA ASN A 21 -6.56 10.72 -8.45
C ASN A 21 -5.86 9.90 -9.54
N ASP A 22 -4.79 10.43 -10.15
CA ASP A 22 -4.10 9.78 -11.28
C ASP A 22 -3.36 8.49 -10.86
N ASP A 23 -2.94 8.40 -9.59
CA ASP A 23 -2.21 7.25 -9.06
C ASP A 23 -3.12 6.24 -8.33
N GLY A 24 -4.43 6.48 -8.22
CA GLY A 24 -5.36 5.59 -7.51
C GLY A 24 -5.25 5.62 -5.98
N PHE A 25 -4.69 6.69 -5.40
CA PHE A 25 -4.81 6.96 -3.96
C PHE A 25 -6.11 7.74 -3.71
N VAL A 26 -6.98 7.25 -2.82
CA VAL A 26 -8.32 7.84 -2.67
C VAL A 26 -8.38 8.77 -1.47
N LYS A 27 -7.83 8.36 -0.32
CA LYS A 27 -7.94 9.17 0.91
C LYS A 27 -7.05 8.65 2.02
N SER A 28 -6.57 9.55 2.88
CA SER A 28 -6.24 9.24 4.26
C SER A 28 -7.08 10.07 5.21
N VAL A 29 -7.58 9.46 6.27
CA VAL A 29 -8.31 10.12 7.34
C VAL A 29 -7.64 9.78 8.66
N CYS A 30 -7.35 10.81 9.44
CA CYS A 30 -6.81 10.70 10.78
C CYS A 30 -7.89 11.15 11.75
N PHE A 31 -8.45 10.23 12.52
CA PHE A 31 -9.33 10.51 13.65
C PHE A 31 -8.49 10.60 14.93
N ASP A 32 -9.14 10.95 16.04
CA ASP A 32 -8.51 11.04 17.36
C ASP A 32 -8.02 9.68 17.86
N ASP A 33 -8.74 8.60 17.53
CA ASP A 33 -8.47 7.23 18.00
C ASP A 33 -7.80 6.33 16.94
N ARG A 34 -7.97 6.66 15.66
CA ARG A 34 -7.57 5.77 14.55
C ARG A 34 -7.13 6.49 13.29
N PHE A 35 -6.36 5.78 12.50
CA PHE A 35 -5.91 6.15 11.16
C PHE A 35 -6.54 5.22 10.13
N ILE A 36 -7.01 5.80 9.02
CA ILE A 36 -7.56 5.06 7.88
C ILE A 36 -6.92 5.55 6.60
N LEU A 37 -6.50 4.63 5.75
CA LEU A 37 -5.91 4.88 4.45
C LEU A 37 -6.57 3.98 3.40
N THR A 38 -7.08 4.58 2.33
CA THR A 38 -7.86 3.90 1.29
C THR A 38 -7.18 4.04 -0.07
N PHE A 39 -7.01 2.91 -0.75
CA PHE A 39 -6.46 2.81 -2.10
C PHE A 39 -7.51 2.30 -3.07
N ASN A 40 -7.75 3.03 -4.16
CA ASN A 40 -8.57 2.53 -5.25
C ASN A 40 -7.79 1.42 -5.95
N CYS A 41 -8.33 0.21 -5.87
CA CYS A 41 -7.75 -0.96 -6.51
C CYS A 41 -8.70 -1.57 -7.54
N GLN A 42 -9.66 -0.82 -8.07
CA GLN A 42 -10.63 -1.32 -9.05
C GLN A 42 -9.97 -1.94 -10.31
N ASN A 43 -8.77 -1.48 -10.66
CA ASN A 43 -7.97 -1.99 -11.78
C ASN A 43 -6.86 -2.98 -11.37
N VAL A 44 -6.91 -3.52 -10.15
CA VAL A 44 -5.91 -4.45 -9.60
C VAL A 44 -6.61 -5.52 -8.79
N SER A 45 -6.46 -6.79 -9.16
CA SER A 45 -7.04 -7.85 -8.34
C SER A 45 -6.29 -8.00 -7.01
N ALA A 46 -7.00 -8.34 -5.94
CA ALA A 46 -6.38 -8.60 -4.63
C ALA A 46 -5.24 -9.64 -4.70
N LYS A 47 -5.35 -10.62 -5.61
CA LYS A 47 -4.33 -11.67 -5.85
C LYS A 47 -3.01 -11.14 -6.43
N GLU A 48 -3.06 -9.98 -7.09
CA GLU A 48 -1.89 -9.33 -7.69
C GLU A 48 -1.18 -8.40 -6.71
N MET A 49 -1.74 -8.19 -5.51
CA MET A 49 -1.21 -7.26 -4.53
C MET A 49 -0.60 -7.97 -3.32
N LYS A 50 0.47 -7.38 -2.79
CA LYS A 50 1.09 -7.76 -1.52
C LYS A 50 1.29 -6.52 -0.68
N VAL A 51 0.78 -6.55 0.56
CA VAL A 51 0.93 -5.47 1.53
C VAL A 51 1.84 -5.98 2.65
N ASN A 52 2.88 -5.21 2.97
CA ASN A 52 3.79 -5.48 4.09
C ASN A 52 3.92 -4.22 4.95
N ILE A 53 3.94 -4.41 6.26
CA ILE A 53 4.23 -3.35 7.23
C ILE A 53 5.67 -3.56 7.71
N ILE A 54 6.55 -2.58 7.51
CA ILE A 54 7.96 -2.63 7.92
C ILE A 54 8.32 -1.33 8.62
N GLY A 55 8.58 -1.41 9.93
CA GLY A 55 8.74 -0.23 10.76
C GLY A 55 7.49 0.65 10.68
N ASN A 56 7.67 1.93 10.40
CA ASN A 56 6.58 2.89 10.19
C ASN A 56 6.14 3.01 8.72
N GLN A 57 6.38 2.00 7.87
CA GLN A 57 6.05 2.06 6.45
C GLN A 57 5.04 1.00 6.04
N VAL A 58 4.03 1.43 5.30
CA VAL A 58 3.18 0.56 4.50
C VAL A 58 3.84 0.39 3.14
N ARG A 59 4.14 -0.86 2.76
CA ARG A 59 4.72 -1.20 1.46
C ARG A 59 3.73 -2.04 0.67
N ILE A 60 3.26 -1.47 -0.44
CA ILE A 60 2.33 -2.09 -1.37
C ILE A 60 3.10 -2.48 -2.62
N LYS A 61 3.06 -3.77 -2.96
CA LYS A 61 3.60 -4.29 -4.22
C LYS A 61 2.45 -4.79 -5.08
N ILE A 62 2.35 -4.28 -6.30
CA ILE A 62 1.38 -4.71 -7.30
C ILE A 62 2.15 -5.49 -8.38
N ILE A 63 1.70 -6.69 -8.72
CA ILE A 63 2.32 -7.61 -9.66
C ILE A 63 1.30 -7.94 -10.75
N ARG A 64 1.40 -7.25 -11.89
CA ARG A 64 0.56 -7.54 -13.07
C ARG A 64 1.25 -8.56 -13.96
N LYS A 65 0.52 -9.60 -14.34
CA LYS A 65 1.00 -10.64 -15.25
C LYS A 65 0.16 -10.60 -16.52
N ASP A 66 0.77 -10.14 -17.61
CA ASP A 66 0.13 -10.11 -18.91
C ASP A 66 0.63 -11.27 -19.76
N LYS A 67 -0.29 -12.02 -20.36
CA LYS A 67 0.03 -13.01 -21.39
C LYS A 67 -0.17 -12.34 -22.74
N ASN A 68 0.92 -12.05 -23.45
CA ASN A 68 0.87 -11.49 -24.79
C ASN A 68 1.60 -12.42 -25.76
N LYS A 69 0.88 -12.91 -26.79
CA LYS A 69 1.41 -13.76 -27.87
C LYS A 69 2.31 -14.92 -27.40
N GLY A 70 1.91 -15.63 -26.34
CA GLY A 70 2.65 -16.79 -25.81
C GLY A 70 3.80 -16.47 -24.85
N HIS A 71 4.12 -15.18 -24.64
CA HIS A 71 5.09 -14.75 -23.64
C HIS A 71 4.38 -14.25 -22.38
N LEU A 72 4.87 -14.66 -21.21
CA LEU A 72 4.42 -14.16 -19.91
C LEU A 72 5.29 -12.96 -19.53
N ILE A 73 4.69 -11.77 -19.52
CA ILE A 73 5.32 -10.54 -19.05
C ILE A 73 4.81 -10.27 -17.63
N SER A 74 5.73 -10.07 -16.68
CA SER A 74 5.40 -9.73 -15.30
C SER A 74 5.93 -8.34 -14.99
N LYS A 75 5.04 -7.36 -14.77
CA LYS A 75 5.38 -6.01 -14.33
C LYS A 75 5.10 -5.86 -12.84
N SER A 76 6.06 -5.29 -12.11
CA SER A 76 5.88 -4.97 -10.68
C SER A 76 5.99 -3.47 -10.47
N SER A 77 5.04 -2.90 -9.72
CA SER A 77 5.11 -1.54 -9.21
C SER A 77 5.04 -1.58 -7.69
N TYR A 78 5.67 -0.59 -7.03
CA TYR A 78 5.70 -0.51 -5.58
C TYR A 78 5.29 0.89 -5.16
N LYS A 79 4.54 0.95 -4.07
CA LYS A 79 4.20 2.18 -3.37
C LYS A 79 4.57 2.04 -1.91
N ILE A 80 5.26 3.04 -1.37
CA ILE A 80 5.72 3.04 0.01
C ILE A 80 5.18 4.30 0.66
N TYR A 81 4.40 4.13 1.72
CA TYR A 81 3.79 5.23 2.47
C TYR A 81 4.32 5.20 3.90
N LYS A 82 4.83 6.35 4.37
CA LYS A 82 5.24 6.54 5.75
C LYS A 82 4.00 6.82 6.61
N LEU A 83 3.78 6.00 7.63
CA LEU A 83 2.71 6.19 8.60
C LEU A 83 2.92 7.52 9.35
N PRO A 84 1.84 8.19 9.78
CA PRO A 84 1.96 9.32 10.70
C PRO A 84 2.69 8.91 11.99
N ASP A 85 3.44 9.84 12.58
CA ASP A 85 4.28 9.55 13.75
C ASP A 85 3.50 9.08 14.98
N ASN A 86 2.21 9.41 15.08
CA ASN A 86 1.34 9.02 16.19
C ASN A 86 0.51 7.75 15.90
N VAL A 87 0.86 6.94 14.91
CA VAL A 87 0.15 5.69 14.59
C VAL A 87 0.99 4.49 15.02
N ASP A 88 0.44 3.61 15.85
CA ASP A 88 1.13 2.39 16.25
C ASP A 88 1.24 1.46 15.04
N SER A 89 2.45 1.27 14.55
CA SER A 89 2.73 0.38 13.41
C SER A 89 2.33 -1.08 13.65
N ARG A 90 2.25 -1.53 14.91
CA ARG A 90 1.88 -2.89 15.29
C ARG A 90 0.37 -3.12 15.23
N SER A 91 -0.42 -2.06 15.36
CA SER A 91 -1.88 -2.08 15.23
C SER A 91 -2.36 -2.16 13.78
N ILE A 92 -1.46 -1.95 12.81
CA ILE A 92 -1.83 -1.84 11.40
C ILE A 92 -2.42 -3.13 10.87
N LYS A 93 -3.63 -3.02 10.34
CA LYS A 93 -4.36 -4.07 9.64
C LYS A 93 -4.73 -3.59 8.25
N TYR A 94 -4.98 -4.53 7.35
CA TYR A 94 -5.52 -4.22 6.04
C TYR A 94 -6.61 -5.21 5.64
N THR A 95 -7.56 -4.73 4.84
CA THR A 95 -8.63 -5.52 4.25
C THR A 95 -8.96 -5.01 2.86
N PHE A 96 -9.65 -5.84 2.08
CA PHE A 96 -10.27 -5.42 0.83
C PHE A 96 -11.77 -5.27 1.05
N ASN A 97 -12.35 -4.16 0.61
CA ASN A 97 -13.80 -4.00 0.63
C ASN A 97 -14.46 -4.67 -0.59
N ASP A 98 -15.80 -4.68 -0.62
CA ASP A 98 -16.58 -5.29 -1.71
C ASP A 98 -16.40 -4.58 -3.07
N HIS A 99 -15.91 -3.35 -3.05
CA HIS A 99 -15.56 -2.59 -4.27
C HIS A 99 -14.16 -2.91 -4.79
N GLY A 100 -13.41 -3.77 -4.09
CA GLY A 100 -12.05 -4.15 -4.43
C GLY A 100 -10.98 -3.17 -3.93
N ASP A 101 -11.35 -2.15 -3.15
CA ASP A 101 -10.40 -1.17 -2.60
C ASP A 101 -9.65 -1.74 -1.40
N LEU A 102 -8.37 -1.39 -1.30
CA LEU A 102 -7.55 -1.73 -0.14
C LEU A 102 -7.74 -0.67 0.95
N ILE A 103 -8.19 -1.12 2.11
CA ILE A 103 -8.36 -0.32 3.32
C ILE A 103 -7.28 -0.71 4.32
N ILE A 104 -6.52 0.26 4.79
CA ILE A 104 -5.51 0.11 5.83
C ILE A 104 -5.95 0.90 7.05
N THR A 105 -5.95 0.26 8.20
CA THR A 105 -6.37 0.87 9.48
C THR A 105 -5.26 0.72 10.51
N GLY A 106 -5.09 1.71 11.37
CA GLY A 106 -4.22 1.66 12.54
C GLY A 106 -4.81 2.42 13.72
N GLU A 107 -4.43 2.05 14.92
CA GLU A 107 -4.72 2.76 16.16
C GLU A 107 -3.66 3.83 16.41
N LYS A 108 -4.04 4.86 17.17
CA LYS A 108 -3.08 5.88 17.63
C LYS A 108 -2.24 5.36 18.79
N GLU A 109 -0.97 5.75 18.83
CA GLU A 109 -0.15 5.56 20.03
C GLU A 109 -0.79 6.36 21.17
N SER A 110 -1.07 5.68 22.29
CA SER A 110 -1.62 6.28 23.52
C SER A 110 -0.56 6.99 24.33
#